data_AF-A0A4Q6APC1-F1
#
_entry.id   AF-A0A4Q6APC1-F1
#
_cell.length_a   1.000
_cell.length_b   1.000
_cell.length_c   1.000
_cell.angle_alpha   90.00
_cell.angle_beta   90.00
_cell.angle_gamma   90.00
#
_symmetry.space_group_name_H-M   'P 1'
#
loop_
_entity.id
_entity.type
_entity.pdbx_description
1 polymer ?
#
loop_
_entity_poly.entity_id
_entity_poly.type
_entity_poly.pdbx_seq_one_letter_code
_entity_poly.pdbx_strand_id
1 'polypeptide(L)'
;MKTTSLILLTVFAIIFFSCRKKKSEGPKASFVKSIRCTYPVTDTSRSSDFTYDERNRIKQYDFRWTSSHTKATFLYNEDDMITEIDRTRTDLSTGNVTETRYRFRYAARILNEYILDGTSEPVTHLPADNSYTLTSGFLTTFYLDANSNLKRMYRNGRTVLQILHSGGNGVFSGVQAQVASYIYAQSMFLASQSDIYAFSQNVITEVEENGTPLSYTSVRDDNGNIVQTDVKNASGTLVKRFGYTYELREIR
;
A
#
# COMPACT_ATOMS: atom_id res chain seq x y z
N MET A 1 -34.17 17.30 66.20
CA MET A 1 -32.74 17.42 65.90
C MET A 1 -32.28 16.16 65.18
N LYS A 2 -32.11 16.20 63.85
CA LYS A 2 -31.45 15.20 62.96
C LYS A 2 -32.01 15.35 61.55
N THR A 3 -31.53 16.32 60.77
CA THR A 3 -31.82 16.37 59.31
C THR A 3 -30.80 17.20 58.53
N THR A 4 -30.00 18.05 59.19
CA THR A 4 -29.06 18.94 58.50
C THR A 4 -27.68 18.32 58.20
N SER A 5 -27.31 17.17 58.76
CA SER A 5 -25.99 16.57 58.51
C SER A 5 -25.92 15.64 57.28
N LEU A 6 -27.05 15.24 56.68
CA LEU A 6 -27.04 14.27 55.58
C LEU A 6 -26.90 14.92 54.19
N ILE A 7 -27.26 16.21 54.04
CA ILE A 7 -27.22 16.88 52.73
C ILE A 7 -25.79 17.34 52.39
N LEU A 8 -24.96 17.69 53.38
CA LEU A 8 -23.61 18.17 53.12
C LEU A 8 -22.65 17.06 52.62
N LEU A 9 -22.86 15.81 53.06
CA LEU A 9 -21.99 14.69 52.66
C LEU A 9 -22.25 14.25 51.21
N THR A 10 -23.49 14.35 50.73
CA THR A 10 -23.87 13.96 49.36
C THR A 10 -23.38 14.95 48.32
N VAL A 11 -23.33 16.25 48.65
CA VAL A 11 -22.83 17.29 47.73
C VAL A 11 -21.31 17.18 47.54
N PHE A 12 -20.54 16.82 48.58
CA PHE A 12 -19.10 16.59 48.43
C PHE A 12 -18.77 15.33 47.63
N ALA A 13 -19.58 14.26 47.72
CA ALA A 13 -19.39 13.05 46.92
C ALA A 13 -19.63 13.29 45.41
N ILE A 14 -20.56 14.19 45.05
CA ILE A 14 -20.84 14.53 43.64
C ILE A 14 -19.73 15.42 43.05
N ILE A 15 -19.12 16.30 43.84
CA ILE A 15 -18.01 17.16 43.37
C ILE A 15 -16.72 16.34 43.16
N PHE A 16 -16.44 15.34 44.01
CA PHE A 16 -15.26 14.47 43.81
C PHE A 16 -15.41 13.48 42.63
N PHE A 17 -16.64 13.15 42.20
CA PHE A 17 -16.85 12.37 40.97
C PHE A 17 -16.83 13.21 39.69
N SER A 18 -16.98 14.53 39.78
CA SER A 18 -16.97 15.43 38.62
C SER A 18 -15.54 15.83 38.16
N CYS A 19 -14.53 15.57 39.00
CA CYS A 19 -13.12 15.71 38.64
C CYS A 19 -12.45 14.38 38.28
N ARG A 20 -13.19 13.43 37.68
CA ARG A 20 -12.54 12.41 36.85
C ARG A 20 -11.92 13.17 35.69
N LYS A 21 -10.62 13.49 35.79
CA LYS A 21 -9.80 13.94 34.66
C LYS A 21 -10.22 13.07 33.50
N LYS A 22 -10.93 13.65 32.50
CA LYS A 22 -10.96 13.05 31.18
C LYS A 22 -9.49 12.78 30.90
N LYS A 23 -9.09 11.50 30.80
CA LYS A 23 -7.81 11.17 30.19
C LYS A 23 -7.82 12.01 28.92
N SER A 24 -6.92 12.99 28.82
CA SER A 24 -6.77 13.72 27.58
C SER A 24 -6.48 12.61 26.58
N GLU A 25 -7.43 12.36 25.68
CA GLU A 25 -7.16 11.48 24.56
C GLU A 25 -5.85 11.99 23.98
N GLY A 26 -4.85 11.11 23.87
CA GLY A 26 -3.56 11.49 23.34
C GLY A 26 -3.77 12.12 21.95
N PRO A 27 -2.80 12.90 21.44
CA PRO A 27 -2.90 13.41 20.07
C PRO A 27 -3.25 12.25 19.14
N LYS A 28 -4.38 12.35 18.45
CA LYS A 28 -4.84 11.36 17.48
C LYS A 28 -4.37 11.77 16.09
N ALA A 29 -3.94 10.81 15.29
CA ALA A 29 -3.67 11.02 13.87
C ALA A 29 -4.49 10.04 13.02
N SER A 30 -4.74 10.44 11.77
CA SER A 30 -5.36 9.59 10.75
C SER A 30 -4.31 8.69 10.12
N PHE A 31 -4.59 7.39 10.12
CA PHE A 31 -3.75 6.37 9.50
C PHE A 31 -4.55 5.70 8.39
N VAL A 32 -3.92 5.46 7.22
CA VAL A 32 -4.60 4.78 6.12
C VAL A 32 -4.96 3.36 6.55
N LYS A 33 -6.25 3.04 6.45
CA LYS A 33 -6.79 1.71 6.77
C LYS A 33 -6.90 0.84 5.53
N SER A 34 -7.44 1.40 4.45
CA SER A 34 -7.54 0.70 3.18
C SER A 34 -7.51 1.66 2.00
N ILE A 35 -7.09 1.12 0.85
CA ILE A 35 -7.17 1.79 -0.44
C ILE A 35 -7.84 0.83 -1.42
N ARG A 36 -8.90 1.29 -2.07
CA ARG A 36 -9.64 0.55 -3.09
C ARG A 36 -9.45 1.20 -4.44
N CYS A 37 -8.92 0.48 -5.41
CA CYS A 37 -8.90 0.88 -6.81
C CYS A 37 -10.04 0.21 -7.57
N THR A 38 -10.82 1.01 -8.29
CA THR A 38 -11.87 0.55 -9.23
C THR A 38 -11.57 1.03 -10.64
N TYR A 39 -12.21 0.37 -11.62
CA TYR A 39 -11.99 0.56 -13.05
C TYR A 39 -13.29 0.97 -13.76
N PRO A 40 -13.72 2.22 -13.58
CA PRO A 40 -15.10 2.63 -13.80
C PRO A 40 -15.55 2.59 -15.27
N VAL A 41 -14.63 2.65 -16.24
CA VAL A 41 -14.98 2.73 -17.67
C VAL A 41 -14.50 1.51 -18.46
N THR A 42 -13.32 0.97 -18.14
CA THR A 42 -12.67 -0.04 -18.98
C THR A 42 -12.98 -1.47 -18.55
N ASP A 43 -13.26 -1.70 -17.26
CA ASP A 43 -13.53 -3.04 -16.72
C ASP A 43 -14.17 -2.96 -15.33
N THR A 44 -15.47 -2.71 -15.26
CA THR A 44 -16.18 -2.52 -13.97
C THR A 44 -16.20 -3.76 -13.08
N SER A 45 -15.85 -4.92 -13.63
CA SER A 45 -15.69 -6.18 -12.87
C SER A 45 -14.40 -6.24 -12.06
N ARG A 46 -13.50 -5.29 -12.30
CA ARG A 46 -12.14 -5.28 -11.76
C ARG A 46 -12.05 -4.40 -10.53
N SER A 47 -11.38 -4.89 -9.50
CA SER A 47 -11.04 -4.11 -8.31
C SER A 47 -9.76 -4.60 -7.67
N SER A 48 -9.03 -3.68 -7.06
CA SER A 48 -7.82 -3.95 -6.28
C SER A 48 -7.97 -3.30 -4.91
N ASP A 49 -8.02 -4.10 -3.85
CA ASP A 49 -8.17 -3.65 -2.47
C ASP A 49 -6.89 -3.90 -1.67
N PHE A 50 -6.43 -2.87 -0.97
CA PHE A 50 -5.28 -2.93 -0.09
C PHE A 50 -5.73 -2.60 1.32
N THR A 51 -5.25 -3.38 2.29
CA THR A 51 -5.46 -3.11 3.71
C THR A 51 -4.12 -2.96 4.40
N TYR A 52 -4.11 -2.15 5.45
CA TYR A 52 -2.89 -1.76 6.15
C TYR A 52 -2.95 -2.18 7.62
N ASP A 53 -1.80 -2.48 8.18
CA ASP A 53 -1.66 -2.78 9.61
C ASP A 53 -1.47 -1.51 10.47
N GLU A 54 -1.25 -1.72 11.76
CA GLU A 54 -1.04 -0.65 12.74
C GLU A 54 0.25 0.16 12.52
N ARG A 55 1.18 -0.37 11.71
CA ARG A 55 2.43 0.30 11.31
C ARG A 55 2.34 0.93 9.92
N ASN A 56 1.13 1.02 9.34
CA ASN A 56 0.89 1.51 7.97
C ASN A 56 1.59 0.67 6.88
N ARG A 57 1.85 -0.60 7.15
CA ARG A 57 2.41 -1.53 6.15
C ARG A 57 1.27 -2.24 5.45
N ILE A 58 1.45 -2.59 4.17
CA ILE A 58 0.46 -3.38 3.43
C ILE A 58 0.31 -4.71 4.15
N LYS A 59 -0.88 -5.02 4.63
CA LYS A 59 -1.19 -6.30 5.28
C LYS A 59 -1.70 -7.32 4.27
N GLN A 60 -2.63 -6.88 3.43
CA GLN A 60 -3.30 -7.75 2.47
C GLN A 60 -3.60 -6.99 1.19
N TYR A 61 -3.51 -7.70 0.08
CA TYR A 61 -3.99 -7.32 -1.22
C TYR A 61 -5.10 -8.28 -1.67
N ASP A 62 -6.20 -7.75 -2.20
CA ASP A 62 -7.33 -8.52 -2.74
C ASP A 62 -7.67 -7.96 -4.14
N PHE A 63 -7.35 -8.74 -5.17
CA PHE A 63 -7.65 -8.44 -6.56
C PHE A 63 -8.82 -9.27 -7.04
N ARG A 64 -9.83 -8.60 -7.59
CA ARG A 64 -10.97 -9.26 -8.22
C ARG A 64 -11.02 -8.88 -9.68
N TRP A 65 -11.32 -9.89 -10.48
CA TRP A 65 -11.61 -9.77 -11.89
C TRP A 65 -12.67 -10.81 -12.26
N THR A 66 -13.38 -10.61 -13.38
CA THR A 66 -14.53 -11.46 -13.78
C THR A 66 -14.24 -12.97 -13.64
N SER A 67 -13.05 -13.41 -14.03
CA SER A 67 -12.68 -14.83 -14.04
C SER A 67 -11.77 -15.26 -12.89
N SER A 68 -11.28 -14.35 -12.05
CA SER A 68 -10.33 -14.72 -11.00
C SER A 68 -10.34 -13.81 -9.78
N HIS A 69 -10.06 -14.40 -8.63
CA HIS A 69 -9.85 -13.71 -7.37
C HIS A 69 -8.45 -14.03 -6.87
N THR A 70 -7.59 -13.03 -6.71
CA THR A 70 -6.28 -13.19 -6.09
C THR A 70 -6.26 -12.51 -4.73
N LYS A 71 -5.81 -13.22 -3.71
CA LYS A 71 -5.46 -12.64 -2.41
C LYS A 71 -3.98 -12.79 -2.17
N ALA A 72 -3.36 -11.80 -1.56
CA ALA A 72 -2.01 -11.92 -1.03
C ALA A 72 -1.90 -11.32 0.36
N THR A 73 -1.16 -12.02 1.23
CA THR A 73 -0.84 -11.55 2.58
C THR A 73 0.65 -11.27 2.67
N PHE A 74 1.01 -10.15 3.28
CA PHE A 74 2.38 -9.68 3.40
C PHE A 74 2.86 -9.88 4.84
N LEU A 75 4.00 -10.54 5.00
CA LEU A 75 4.64 -10.80 6.29
C LEU A 75 5.95 -10.01 6.38
N TYR A 76 6.25 -9.52 7.57
CA TYR A 76 7.36 -8.60 7.82
C TYR A 76 8.23 -9.10 8.97
N ASN A 77 9.52 -8.78 8.92
CA ASN A 77 10.42 -8.93 10.07
C ASN A 77 10.34 -7.71 11.03
N GLU A 78 11.21 -7.73 12.05
CA GLU A 78 11.34 -6.66 13.04
C GLU A 78 11.83 -5.32 12.48
N ASP A 79 12.56 -5.36 11.35
CA ASP A 79 13.07 -4.22 10.60
C ASP A 79 12.04 -3.58 9.64
N ASP A 80 10.79 -4.06 9.70
CA ASP A 80 9.69 -3.71 8.82
C ASP A 80 9.91 -4.08 7.34
N MET A 81 10.77 -5.07 7.07
CA MET A 81 11.03 -5.60 5.72
C MET A 81 10.11 -6.78 5.40
N ILE A 82 9.52 -6.83 4.20
CA ILE A 82 8.68 -7.91 3.69
C ILE A 82 9.57 -9.15 3.56
N THR A 83 9.31 -10.17 4.37
CA THR A 83 10.02 -11.46 4.32
C THR A 83 9.27 -12.50 3.54
N GLU A 84 7.93 -12.38 3.44
CA GLU A 84 7.11 -13.36 2.73
C GLU A 84 5.84 -12.72 2.18
N ILE A 85 5.42 -13.20 1.01
CA ILE A 85 4.11 -12.90 0.42
C ILE A 85 3.47 -14.24 0.05
N ASP A 86 2.37 -14.55 0.72
CA ASP A 86 1.55 -15.72 0.45
C ASP A 86 0.38 -15.33 -0.44
N ARG A 87 0.33 -15.90 -1.65
CA ARG A 87 -0.68 -15.62 -2.67
C ARG A 87 -1.58 -16.82 -2.87
N THR A 88 -2.88 -16.58 -2.86
CA THR A 88 -3.90 -17.52 -3.33
C THR A 88 -4.61 -16.93 -4.54
N ARG A 89 -4.67 -17.67 -5.65
CA ARG A 89 -5.46 -17.32 -6.84
C ARG A 89 -6.55 -18.37 -7.03
N THR A 90 -7.79 -17.92 -7.03
CA THR A 90 -8.97 -18.73 -7.35
C THR A 90 -9.42 -18.41 -8.76
N ASP A 91 -9.53 -19.42 -9.63
CA ASP A 91 -10.26 -19.33 -10.88
C ASP A 91 -11.76 -19.45 -10.56
N LEU A 92 -12.53 -18.41 -10.85
CA LEU A 92 -13.94 -18.34 -10.46
C LEU A 92 -14.85 -19.21 -11.33
N SER A 93 -14.39 -19.63 -12.50
CA SER A 93 -15.16 -20.48 -13.41
C SER A 93 -15.06 -21.96 -13.03
N THR A 94 -13.91 -22.38 -12.51
CA THR A 94 -13.62 -23.78 -12.16
C THR A 94 -13.59 -24.03 -10.65
N GLY A 95 -13.45 -22.98 -9.84
CA GLY A 95 -13.20 -23.10 -8.40
C GLY A 95 -11.77 -23.52 -8.05
N ASN A 96 -10.90 -23.70 -9.05
CA ASN A 96 -9.52 -24.14 -8.84
C ASN A 96 -8.73 -23.07 -8.06
N VAL A 97 -8.00 -23.52 -7.05
CA VAL A 97 -7.15 -22.68 -6.22
C VAL A 97 -5.69 -22.99 -6.48
N THR A 98 -4.91 -21.96 -6.77
CA THR A 98 -3.45 -22.01 -6.88
C THR A 98 -2.85 -21.21 -5.74
N GLU A 99 -1.94 -21.82 -4.99
CA GLU A 99 -1.17 -21.16 -3.95
C GLU A 99 0.25 -20.91 -4.44
N THR A 100 0.83 -19.78 -4.04
CA THR A 100 2.17 -19.38 -4.44
C THR A 100 2.80 -18.61 -3.31
N ARG A 101 4.02 -18.99 -2.93
CA ARG A 101 4.75 -18.39 -1.83
C ARG A 101 6.02 -17.70 -2.34
N TYR A 102 6.15 -16.43 -2.02
CA TYR A 102 7.36 -15.64 -2.22
C TYR A 102 8.05 -15.48 -0.87
N ARG A 103 9.32 -15.84 -0.76
CA ARG A 103 10.15 -15.49 0.41
C ARG A 103 11.29 -14.59 -0.02
N PHE A 104 11.67 -13.65 0.83
CA PHE A 104 12.68 -12.64 0.51
C PHE A 104 13.78 -12.68 1.55
N ARG A 105 15.04 -12.67 1.09
CA ARG A 105 16.21 -12.62 1.98
C ARG A 105 16.96 -11.32 1.77
N TYR A 106 17.52 -10.81 2.86
CA TYR A 106 18.20 -9.52 2.87
C TYR A 106 19.60 -9.68 3.48
N ALA A 107 20.54 -8.89 2.98
CA ALA A 107 21.84 -8.67 3.61
C ALA A 107 21.97 -7.16 3.88
N ALA A 108 22.13 -6.76 5.14
CA ALA A 108 22.20 -5.34 5.54
C ALA A 108 21.05 -4.49 4.96
N ARG A 109 19.80 -4.99 5.04
CA ARG A 109 18.57 -4.38 4.49
C ARG A 109 18.52 -4.27 2.95
N ILE A 110 19.51 -4.82 2.24
CA ILE A 110 19.52 -4.93 0.78
C ILE A 110 18.94 -6.29 0.38
N LEU A 111 17.92 -6.29 -0.47
CA LEU A 111 17.33 -7.52 -1.01
C LEU A 111 18.36 -8.22 -1.91
N ASN A 112 18.72 -9.45 -1.59
CA ASN A 112 19.73 -10.23 -2.34
C ASN A 112 19.13 -11.44 -3.08
N GLU A 113 17.98 -11.92 -2.63
CA GLU A 113 17.39 -13.16 -3.12
C GLU A 113 15.88 -13.15 -2.87
N TYR A 114 15.13 -13.72 -3.81
CA TYR A 114 13.76 -14.15 -3.55
C TYR A 114 13.60 -15.63 -3.89
N ILE A 115 12.67 -16.30 -3.21
CA ILE A 115 12.37 -17.71 -3.39
C ILE A 115 10.92 -17.82 -3.81
N LEU A 116 10.66 -18.34 -5.01
CA LEU A 116 9.32 -18.58 -5.54
C LEU A 116 9.04 -20.08 -5.53
N ASP A 117 8.09 -20.50 -4.69
CA ASP A 117 7.68 -21.91 -4.55
C ASP A 117 8.85 -22.89 -4.35
N GLY A 118 9.87 -22.43 -3.61
CA GLY A 118 11.07 -23.21 -3.31
C GLY A 118 12.23 -23.01 -4.29
N THR A 119 11.99 -22.39 -5.45
CA THR A 119 13.05 -22.03 -6.40
C THR A 119 13.68 -20.71 -6.00
N SER A 120 14.99 -20.72 -5.76
CA SER A 120 15.74 -19.53 -5.36
C SER A 120 16.21 -18.72 -6.56
N GLU A 121 16.07 -17.41 -6.47
CA GLU A 121 16.33 -16.47 -7.55
C GLU A 121 17.15 -15.29 -7.03
N PRO A 122 18.35 -15.04 -7.59
CA PRO A 122 19.20 -13.95 -7.14
C PRO A 122 18.61 -12.59 -7.56
N VAL A 123 18.82 -11.60 -6.69
CA VAL A 123 18.51 -10.19 -6.96
C VAL A 123 19.80 -9.41 -6.93
N THR A 124 20.14 -8.78 -8.05
CA THR A 124 21.34 -7.95 -8.16
C THR A 124 21.01 -6.51 -7.82
N HIS A 125 21.56 -5.99 -6.72
CA HIS A 125 21.49 -4.56 -6.39
C HIS A 125 22.69 -3.83 -6.99
N LEU A 126 22.42 -2.74 -7.72
CA LEU A 126 23.41 -1.85 -8.31
C LEU A 126 23.32 -0.47 -7.64
N PRO A 127 24.22 -0.16 -6.69
CA PRO A 127 24.14 1.07 -5.90
C PRO A 127 24.27 2.36 -6.71
N ALA A 128 25.03 2.35 -7.81
CA ALA A 128 25.30 3.53 -8.63
C ALA A 128 24.02 4.20 -9.15
N ASP A 129 23.02 3.38 -9.53
CA ASP A 129 21.74 3.85 -10.08
C ASP A 129 20.56 3.53 -9.15
N ASN A 130 20.83 3.15 -7.90
CA ASN A 130 19.86 2.66 -6.91
C ASN A 130 18.83 1.70 -7.52
N SER A 131 19.32 0.60 -8.12
CA SER A 131 18.49 -0.29 -8.92
C SER A 131 18.63 -1.75 -8.54
N TYR A 132 17.56 -2.51 -8.77
CA TYR A 132 17.49 -3.96 -8.50
C TYR A 132 17.13 -4.69 -9.77
N THR A 133 17.92 -5.69 -10.14
CA THR A 133 17.74 -6.48 -11.35
C THR A 133 17.45 -7.94 -11.03
N LEU A 134 16.42 -8.47 -11.69
CA LEU A 134 16.07 -9.89 -11.72
C LEU A 134 16.48 -10.45 -13.08
N THR A 135 17.21 -11.56 -13.07
CA THR A 135 17.70 -12.22 -14.31
C THR A 135 16.86 -13.41 -14.74
N SER A 136 16.02 -13.96 -13.86
CA SER A 136 15.18 -15.12 -14.15
C SER A 136 13.79 -14.75 -14.66
N GLY A 137 13.30 -15.56 -15.60
CA GLY A 137 12.04 -15.33 -16.31
C GLY A 137 12.14 -14.16 -17.30
N PHE A 138 11.99 -12.93 -16.80
CA PHE A 138 12.12 -11.71 -17.60
C PHE A 138 13.15 -10.79 -16.97
N LEU A 139 14.14 -10.37 -17.75
CA LEU A 139 15.14 -9.40 -17.31
C LEU A 139 14.41 -8.12 -16.92
N THR A 140 14.30 -7.89 -15.61
CA THR A 140 13.53 -6.77 -15.06
C THR A 140 14.40 -5.99 -14.10
N THR A 141 14.52 -4.69 -14.35
CA THR A 141 15.24 -3.74 -13.51
C THR A 141 14.27 -2.72 -12.93
N PHE A 142 14.26 -2.61 -11.62
CA PHE A 142 13.55 -1.58 -10.87
C PHE A 142 14.54 -0.48 -10.51
N TYR A 143 14.30 0.73 -10.98
CA TYR A 143 15.07 1.92 -10.60
C TYR A 143 14.32 2.67 -9.51
N LEU A 144 15.02 2.99 -8.43
CA LEU A 144 14.45 3.70 -7.30
C LEU A 144 14.96 5.15 -7.23
N ASP A 145 14.18 6.04 -6.63
CA ASP A 145 14.63 7.39 -6.28
C ASP A 145 15.51 7.38 -5.01
N ALA A 146 15.99 8.55 -4.58
CA ALA A 146 16.84 8.67 -3.39
C ALA A 146 16.15 8.25 -2.08
N ASN A 147 14.82 8.13 -2.07
CA ASN A 147 14.00 7.71 -0.94
C ASN A 147 13.54 6.24 -1.07
N SER A 148 14.14 5.48 -1.99
CA SER A 148 13.80 4.09 -2.28
C SER A 148 12.39 3.87 -2.82
N ASN A 149 11.75 4.90 -3.41
CA ASN A 149 10.49 4.71 -4.14
C ASN A 149 10.76 4.26 -5.57
N LEU A 150 9.92 3.40 -6.14
CA LEU A 150 9.99 3.07 -7.56
C LEU A 150 9.88 4.34 -8.40
N LYS A 151 10.83 4.52 -9.31
CA LYS A 151 10.83 5.57 -10.32
C LYS A 151 10.53 4.99 -11.70
N ARG A 152 11.03 3.78 -11.99
CA ARG A 152 10.91 3.15 -13.31
C ARG A 152 11.08 1.65 -13.21
N MET A 153 10.28 0.92 -13.99
CA MET A 153 10.44 -0.51 -14.24
C MET A 153 10.81 -0.70 -15.71
N TYR A 154 11.95 -1.33 -15.93
CA TYR A 154 12.48 -1.67 -17.25
C TYR A 154 12.48 -3.18 -17.39
N ARG A 155 11.85 -3.70 -18.44
CA ARG A 155 11.67 -5.13 -18.64
C ARG A 155 12.00 -5.51 -20.07
N ASN A 156 12.90 -6.46 -20.26
CA ASN A 156 13.33 -6.97 -21.57
C ASN A 156 13.68 -5.87 -22.58
N GLY A 157 14.47 -4.88 -22.18
CA GLY A 157 14.90 -3.84 -23.12
C GLY A 157 13.89 -2.71 -23.35
N ARG A 158 12.79 -2.64 -22.59
CA ARG A 158 11.82 -1.53 -22.68
C ARG A 158 11.35 -1.04 -21.32
N THR A 159 11.04 0.25 -21.24
CA THR A 159 10.31 0.82 -20.10
C THR A 159 8.87 0.34 -20.13
N VAL A 160 8.42 -0.26 -19.04
CA VAL A 160 7.04 -0.73 -18.86
C VAL A 160 6.26 0.12 -17.86
N LEU A 161 6.99 0.81 -16.97
CA LEU A 161 6.43 1.80 -16.06
C LEU A 161 7.47 2.91 -15.83
N GLN A 162 7.06 4.16 -15.86
CA GLN A 162 7.88 5.30 -15.45
C GLN A 162 7.02 6.33 -14.73
N ILE A 163 7.44 6.72 -13.54
CA ILE A 163 6.84 7.84 -12.80
C ILE A 163 7.56 9.10 -13.26
N LEU A 164 6.82 9.95 -13.98
CA LEU A 164 7.36 11.17 -14.60
C LEU A 164 7.40 12.31 -13.59
N HIS A 165 6.35 12.43 -12.79
CA HIS A 165 6.18 13.51 -11.84
C HIS A 165 5.64 13.01 -10.51
N SER A 166 6.30 13.45 -9.44
CA SER A 166 5.86 13.29 -8.06
C SER A 166 5.97 14.64 -7.35
N GLY A 167 5.02 14.95 -6.48
CA GLY A 167 5.01 16.16 -5.67
C GLY A 167 4.53 15.90 -4.25
N GLY A 168 4.91 16.77 -3.32
CA GLY A 168 4.45 16.76 -1.93
C GLY A 168 4.74 15.48 -1.14
N ASN A 169 4.23 15.44 0.10
CA ASN A 169 4.19 14.23 0.91
C ASN A 169 2.90 13.47 0.54
N GLY A 170 3.02 12.20 0.17
CA GLY A 170 1.88 11.30 -0.03
C GLY A 170 1.31 10.79 1.30
N VAL A 171 0.41 9.81 1.22
CA VAL A 171 -0.39 9.34 2.37
C VAL A 171 0.37 8.43 3.33
N PHE A 172 1.53 7.93 2.92
CA PHE A 172 2.42 7.18 3.78
C PHE A 172 3.65 8.07 4.01
N SER A 173 4.00 8.35 5.26
CA SER A 173 5.28 8.96 5.63
C SER A 173 6.14 7.93 6.37
N GLY A 174 7.38 7.70 5.93
CA GLY A 174 8.35 6.82 6.61
C GLY A 174 8.27 5.31 6.31
N VAL A 175 7.41 4.87 5.39
CA VAL A 175 7.32 3.49 4.88
C VAL A 175 8.13 3.44 3.59
N GLN A 176 9.34 2.89 3.68
CA GLN A 176 10.15 2.64 2.49
C GLN A 176 9.40 1.67 1.58
N ALA A 177 9.24 2.05 0.31
CA ALA A 177 8.70 1.13 -0.66
C ALA A 177 9.72 -0.01 -0.89
N GLN A 178 9.23 -1.24 -0.89
CA GLN A 178 10.10 -2.40 -0.81
C GLN A 178 10.12 -3.14 -2.13
N VAL A 179 11.31 -3.38 -2.66
CA VAL A 179 11.51 -4.11 -3.92
C VAL A 179 10.77 -5.45 -3.93
N ALA A 180 10.64 -6.11 -2.78
CA ALA A 180 9.84 -7.33 -2.62
C ALA A 180 8.39 -7.18 -3.11
N SER A 181 7.71 -6.06 -2.82
CA SER A 181 6.34 -5.83 -3.32
C SER A 181 6.32 -5.62 -4.82
N TYR A 182 7.39 -5.08 -5.39
CA TYR A 182 7.54 -4.88 -6.84
C TYR A 182 7.80 -6.17 -7.59
N ILE A 183 8.65 -7.05 -7.05
CA ILE A 183 8.85 -8.41 -7.56
C ILE A 183 7.51 -9.17 -7.55
N TYR A 184 6.75 -9.07 -6.46
CA TYR A 184 5.42 -9.66 -6.40
C TYR A 184 4.47 -9.05 -7.45
N ALA A 185 4.41 -7.73 -7.56
CA ALA A 185 3.53 -7.03 -8.51
C ALA A 185 3.80 -7.42 -9.96
N GLN A 186 5.07 -7.57 -10.36
CA GLN A 186 5.42 -7.99 -11.72
C GLN A 186 4.80 -9.35 -12.08
N SER A 187 4.68 -10.26 -11.11
CA SER A 187 4.18 -11.63 -11.31
C SER A 187 2.68 -11.68 -11.62
N MET A 188 1.95 -10.59 -11.37
CA MET A 188 0.49 -10.51 -11.57
C MET A 188 0.08 -10.27 -13.03
N PHE A 189 1.05 -10.10 -13.92
CA PHE A 189 1.04 -10.08 -15.39
C PHE A 189 -0.04 -9.32 -16.20
N LEU A 190 -1.24 -8.97 -15.71
CA LEU A 190 -2.33 -8.60 -16.63
C LEU A 190 -3.32 -7.51 -16.22
N ALA A 191 -3.23 -6.88 -15.05
CA ALA A 191 -4.23 -5.84 -14.73
C ALA A 191 -3.79 -4.78 -13.72
N SER A 192 -3.09 -5.15 -12.66
CA SER A 192 -2.93 -4.31 -11.48
C SER A 192 -1.48 -3.98 -11.12
N GLN A 193 -0.55 -4.17 -12.06
CA GLN A 193 0.87 -3.91 -11.81
C GLN A 193 1.07 -2.50 -11.27
N SER A 194 0.58 -1.49 -12.00
CA SER A 194 0.55 -0.10 -11.56
C SER A 194 -0.13 0.15 -10.22
N ASP A 195 -1.12 -0.68 -9.85
CA ASP A 195 -1.89 -0.45 -8.63
C ASP A 195 -0.95 -0.63 -7.44
N ILE A 196 -0.23 -1.76 -7.39
CA ILE A 196 0.75 -2.04 -6.34
C ILE A 196 1.88 -0.99 -6.33
N TYR A 197 2.17 -0.38 -7.48
CA TYR A 197 3.16 0.69 -7.59
C TYR A 197 2.64 2.08 -7.18
N ALA A 198 1.33 2.31 -7.26
CA ALA A 198 0.68 3.55 -6.85
C ALA A 198 0.62 3.73 -5.31
N PHE A 199 1.07 2.73 -4.54
CA PHE A 199 1.21 2.84 -3.08
C PHE A 199 2.47 3.56 -2.61
N SER A 200 3.23 4.18 -3.51
CA SER A 200 4.40 4.96 -3.09
C SER A 200 3.99 6.24 -2.35
N GLN A 201 4.81 6.60 -1.38
CA GLN A 201 4.63 7.66 -0.37
C GLN A 201 4.49 9.08 -0.90
N ASN A 202 4.35 9.30 -2.21
CA ASN A 202 4.34 10.62 -2.83
C ASN A 202 3.04 10.85 -3.59
N VAL A 203 2.61 12.11 -3.73
CA VAL A 203 1.52 12.40 -4.68
C VAL A 203 2.08 12.22 -6.08
N ILE A 204 1.72 11.10 -6.70
CA ILE A 204 1.99 10.87 -8.11
C ILE A 204 1.04 11.75 -8.91
N THR A 205 1.56 12.50 -9.88
CA THR A 205 0.74 13.31 -10.80
C THR A 205 0.77 12.76 -12.21
N GLU A 206 1.83 12.05 -12.60
CA GLU A 206 1.97 11.51 -13.94
C GLU A 206 2.81 10.23 -14.00
N VAL A 207 2.29 9.25 -14.72
CA VAL A 207 2.93 7.94 -14.97
C VAL A 207 2.80 7.60 -16.44
N GLU A 208 3.85 7.03 -17.02
CA GLU A 208 3.78 6.32 -18.29
C GLU A 208 3.75 4.81 -18.02
N GLU A 209 2.66 4.14 -18.43
CA GLU A 209 2.49 2.70 -18.31
C GLU A 209 2.45 2.09 -19.72
N ASN A 210 3.46 1.28 -20.06
CA ASN A 210 3.65 0.71 -21.40
C ASN A 210 3.53 1.73 -22.55
N GLY A 211 4.13 2.91 -22.39
CA GLY A 211 4.06 4.00 -23.38
C GLY A 211 2.74 4.76 -23.40
N THR A 212 1.79 4.44 -22.51
CA THR A 212 0.55 5.19 -22.35
C THR A 212 0.67 6.16 -21.17
N PRO A 213 0.60 7.48 -21.39
CA PRO A 213 0.62 8.44 -20.30
C PRO A 213 -0.71 8.45 -19.54
N LEU A 214 -0.59 8.50 -18.21
CA LEU A 214 -1.68 8.51 -17.26
C LEU A 214 -1.50 9.68 -16.29
N SER A 215 -2.51 10.54 -16.19
CA SER A 215 -2.54 11.66 -15.24
C SER A 215 -3.29 11.28 -13.98
N TYR A 216 -2.74 11.63 -12.81
CA TYR A 216 -3.30 11.35 -11.49
C TYR A 216 -3.77 12.66 -10.85
N THR A 217 -4.99 12.70 -10.33
CA THR A 217 -5.57 13.88 -9.66
C THR A 217 -6.15 13.47 -8.32
N SER A 218 -5.63 14.06 -7.23
CA SER A 218 -6.04 13.72 -5.87
C SER A 218 -6.98 14.77 -5.27
N VAL A 219 -7.98 14.31 -4.53
CA VAL A 219 -8.91 15.12 -3.72
C VAL A 219 -8.61 14.88 -2.25
N ARG A 220 -8.58 15.95 -1.45
CA ARG A 220 -8.32 15.89 -0.01
C ARG A 220 -9.56 16.28 0.81
N ASP A 221 -9.67 15.75 2.03
CA ASP A 221 -10.63 16.20 3.03
C ASP A 221 -10.16 17.49 3.74
N ASP A 222 -10.98 18.00 4.66
CA ASP A 222 -10.69 19.21 5.46
C ASP A 222 -9.49 19.03 6.41
N ASN A 223 -9.10 17.79 6.69
CA ASN A 223 -7.92 17.46 7.50
C ASN A 223 -6.66 17.31 6.62
N GLY A 224 -6.79 17.53 5.31
CA GLY A 224 -5.71 17.38 4.34
C GLY A 224 -5.41 15.93 3.95
N ASN A 225 -6.19 14.93 4.35
CA ASN A 225 -6.01 13.54 3.95
C ASN A 225 -6.48 13.34 2.51
N ILE A 226 -5.75 12.59 1.69
CA ILE A 226 -6.24 12.22 0.35
C ILE A 226 -7.39 11.22 0.52
N VAL A 227 -8.57 11.55 0.01
CA VAL A 227 -9.75 10.66 0.07
C VAL A 227 -10.02 9.96 -1.26
N GLN A 228 -9.55 10.54 -2.36
CA GLN A 228 -9.70 9.98 -3.70
C GLN A 228 -8.54 10.37 -4.60
N THR A 229 -8.13 9.47 -5.50
CA THR A 229 -7.25 9.78 -6.64
C THR A 229 -7.87 9.24 -7.92
N ASP A 230 -8.12 10.12 -8.89
CA ASP A 230 -8.60 9.77 -10.22
C ASP A 230 -7.43 9.63 -11.18
N VAL A 231 -7.44 8.57 -11.99
CA VAL A 231 -6.43 8.33 -13.05
C VAL A 231 -7.10 8.40 -14.40
N LYS A 232 -6.59 9.27 -15.26
CA LYS A 232 -7.08 9.47 -16.62
C LYS A 232 -6.00 9.16 -17.64
N ASN A 233 -6.39 8.63 -18.79
CA ASN A 233 -5.51 8.47 -19.94
C ASN A 233 -5.37 9.80 -20.72
N ALA A 234 -4.55 9.78 -21.78
CA ALA A 234 -4.34 10.95 -22.66
C ALA A 234 -5.62 11.56 -23.25
N SER A 235 -6.68 10.76 -23.44
CA SER A 235 -7.97 11.26 -23.95
C SER A 235 -8.86 11.87 -22.86
N GLY A 236 -8.40 11.95 -21.62
CA GLY A 236 -9.16 12.44 -20.47
C GLY A 236 -10.15 11.43 -19.89
N THR A 237 -10.15 10.19 -20.38
CA THR A 237 -11.04 9.12 -19.91
C THR A 237 -10.58 8.61 -18.55
N LEU A 238 -11.48 8.54 -17.57
CA LEU A 238 -11.23 7.96 -16.25
C LEU A 238 -11.02 6.44 -16.38
N VAL A 239 -9.78 5.99 -16.18
CA VAL A 239 -9.40 4.58 -16.29
C VAL A 239 -9.27 3.89 -14.94
N LYS A 240 -8.91 4.63 -13.87
CA LYS A 240 -8.81 4.09 -12.50
C LYS A 240 -9.30 5.13 -11.50
N ARG A 241 -9.84 4.67 -10.36
CA ARG A 241 -10.13 5.53 -9.21
C ARG A 241 -9.70 4.83 -7.94
N PHE A 242 -8.83 5.47 -7.18
CA PHE A 242 -8.43 5.06 -5.84
C PHE A 242 -9.28 5.79 -4.81
N GLY A 243 -9.93 5.06 -3.91
CA GLY A 243 -10.60 5.59 -2.73
C GLY A 243 -9.85 5.17 -1.47
N TYR A 244 -9.63 6.12 -0.55
CA TYR A 244 -8.84 5.93 0.65
C TYR A 244 -9.76 5.98 1.87
N THR A 245 -9.58 5.05 2.79
CA THR A 245 -10.22 5.10 4.11
C THR A 245 -9.18 5.21 5.20
N TYR A 246 -9.53 5.91 6.27
CA TYR A 246 -8.64 6.18 7.39
C TYR A 246 -9.25 5.66 8.69
N GLU A 247 -8.38 5.40 9.65
CA GLU A 247 -8.76 5.22 11.04
C GLU A 247 -7.97 6.16 11.94
N LEU A 248 -8.63 6.64 13.00
CA LEU A 248 -8.00 7.49 14.00
C LEU A 248 -7.31 6.61 15.03
N ARG A 249 -6.01 6.83 15.25
CA ARG A 249 -5.23 6.14 16.27
C ARG A 249 -4.59 7.16 17.21
N GLU A 250 -4.44 6.80 18.48
CA GLU A 250 -3.63 7.59 19.42
C GLU A 250 -2.15 7.46 19.05
N ILE A 251 -1.45 8.59 18.95
CA ILE A 251 0.00 8.63 18.76
C ILE A 251 0.63 8.47 20.15
N ARG A 252 1.52 7.48 20.30
CA ARG A 252 2.29 7.24 21.53
C ARG A 252 3.68 7.85 21.42
#